data_AF-A0A524NQ65-F1
#
_entry.id   AF-A0A524NQ65-F1
#
_cell.length_a   1.000
_cell.length_b   1.000
_cell.length_c   1.000
_cell.angle_alpha   90.00
_cell.angle_beta   90.00
_cell.angle_gamma   90.00
#
_symmetry.space_group_name_H-M   'P 1'
#
loop_
_entity.id
_entity.type
_entity.pdbx_description
1 polymer ?
#
loop_
_entity_poly.entity_id
_entity_poly.type
_entity_poly.pdbx_seq_one_letter_code
_entity_poly.pdbx_strand_id
1 'polypeptide(L)'
;MYGLRHAWTLLMRRIETRVWQRANIFRTLGDTARARGSASSDVDEFSARIGARPALPSSRYECKYLLRPEQLAGVRRFVAPFVAPDRYAQRHVDHTYPVVSSYLDSPDLRLHGMTAMGSKTRFKLRVRTYGDAFPDTAFLEIKKRYNGIVLKDRVALDAASAAELLAVRPRVALNGLGRRLDGRATDVVYRFLTLCRLLDARRVIVMRYMREAYESHGIEPVRITFDTALEYAVLGRPSALVAPRRWVRARLAGPVLEIKFTERSPGWVRQLVRTFELDRRSVPKYVTCVDQALATGRLVTDRRAAHPLVDLAGLLSLGRSFDG
;
A
#
# COMPACT_ATOMS: atom_id res chain seq x y z
N MET A 1 -31.56 -1.33 24.66
CA MET A 1 -30.25 -1.12 24.00
C MET A 1 -30.11 -1.72 22.58
N TYR A 2 -31.20 -2.13 21.89
CA TYR A 2 -31.12 -2.81 20.57
C TYR A 2 -31.39 -1.93 19.33
N GLY A 3 -32.15 -0.84 19.44
CA GLY A 3 -32.58 -0.04 18.26
C GLY A 3 -31.47 0.67 17.49
N LEU A 4 -30.42 1.15 18.17
CA LEU A 4 -29.36 1.97 17.55
C LEU A 4 -28.47 1.20 16.55
N ARG A 5 -28.34 -0.13 16.69
CA ARG A 5 -27.58 -0.94 15.72
C ARG A 5 -28.34 -1.16 14.42
N HIS A 6 -29.66 -1.39 14.48
CA HIS A 6 -30.49 -1.55 13.27
C HIS A 6 -30.60 -0.25 12.45
N ALA A 7 -30.74 0.91 13.12
CA ALA A 7 -30.76 2.21 12.45
C ALA A 7 -29.48 2.48 11.65
N TRP A 8 -28.30 2.13 12.19
CA TRP A 8 -27.02 2.27 11.48
C TRP A 8 -26.88 1.35 10.26
N THR A 9 -27.32 0.08 10.36
CA THR A 9 -27.27 -0.86 9.23
C THR A 9 -28.19 -0.42 8.09
N LEU A 10 -29.38 0.10 8.40
CA LEU A 10 -30.30 0.65 7.41
C LEU A 10 -29.78 1.96 6.78
N LEU A 11 -29.16 2.83 7.56
CA LEU A 11 -28.55 4.07 7.06
C LEU A 11 -27.40 3.80 6.08
N MET A 12 -26.53 2.81 6.37
CA MET A 12 -25.44 2.42 5.46
C MET A 12 -25.97 1.83 4.15
N ARG A 13 -26.96 0.93 4.18
CA ARG A 13 -27.61 0.42 2.96
C ARG A 13 -28.20 1.56 2.11
N ARG A 14 -28.83 2.56 2.73
CA ARG A 14 -29.44 3.71 2.02
C ARG A 14 -28.39 4.63 1.37
N ILE A 15 -27.17 4.69 1.91
CA ILE A 15 -26.03 5.40 1.30
C ILE A 15 -25.48 4.62 0.10
N GLU A 16 -25.31 3.30 0.22
CA GLU A 16 -24.81 2.45 -0.88
C GLU A 16 -25.71 2.49 -2.12
N THR A 17 -27.04 2.54 -1.96
CA THR A 17 -27.97 2.66 -3.09
C THR A 17 -27.82 3.99 -3.85
N ARG A 18 -27.53 5.10 -3.14
CA ARG A 18 -27.35 6.43 -3.76
C ARG A 18 -26.03 6.58 -4.53
N VAL A 19 -25.00 5.81 -4.17
CA VAL A 19 -23.73 5.76 -4.92
C VAL A 19 -23.94 5.10 -6.30
N TRP A 20 -24.83 4.11 -6.41
CA TRP A 20 -25.18 3.50 -7.70
C TRP A 20 -25.98 4.41 -8.63
N GLN A 21 -26.92 5.20 -8.12
CA GLN A 21 -27.75 6.07 -8.97
C GLN A 21 -26.99 7.27 -9.57
N ARG A 22 -25.99 7.83 -8.86
CA ARG A 22 -25.19 8.95 -9.39
C ARG A 22 -24.20 8.57 -10.51
N ALA A 23 -23.88 7.28 -10.65
CA ALA A 23 -23.02 6.81 -11.75
C ALA A 23 -23.72 6.83 -13.12
N ASN A 24 -25.05 7.02 -13.17
CA ASN A 24 -25.85 6.90 -14.40
C ASN A 24 -26.17 8.25 -15.08
N ILE A 25 -25.67 9.37 -14.55
CA ILE A 25 -26.00 10.73 -15.04
C ILE A 25 -24.99 11.26 -16.09
N PHE A 26 -23.81 10.64 -16.22
CA PHE A 26 -22.77 11.06 -17.17
C PHE A 26 -22.86 10.40 -18.58
N ARG A 27 -24.02 9.84 -18.96
CA ARG A 27 -24.17 9.03 -20.18
C ARG A 27 -24.96 9.70 -21.33
N THR A 28 -25.21 11.00 -21.27
CA THR A 28 -26.12 11.72 -22.21
C THR A 28 -25.51 12.95 -22.89
N LEU A 29 -24.18 13.09 -22.93
CA LEU A 29 -23.47 14.20 -23.58
C LEU A 29 -22.24 13.74 -24.41
N GLY A 30 -22.35 12.61 -25.10
CA GLY A 30 -21.23 11.99 -25.84
C GLY A 30 -21.48 11.59 -27.30
N ASP A 31 -22.72 11.69 -27.80
CA ASP A 31 -23.10 11.13 -29.11
C ASP A 31 -23.41 12.21 -30.16
N THR A 32 -22.38 12.93 -30.64
CA THR A 32 -22.40 13.60 -31.96
C THR A 32 -20.98 13.85 -32.49
N ALA A 33 -20.44 12.94 -33.33
CA ALA A 33 -19.56 13.24 -34.48
C ALA A 33 -19.04 11.94 -35.14
N ARG A 34 -19.44 11.64 -36.38
CA ARG A 34 -18.83 10.56 -37.20
C ARG A 34 -18.93 10.86 -38.70
N ALA A 35 -17.79 11.19 -39.32
CA ALA A 35 -17.51 11.41 -40.77
C ALA A 35 -16.04 11.90 -40.90
N ARG A 36 -15.20 11.67 -41.91
CA ARG A 36 -14.96 10.71 -43.04
C ARG A 36 -13.40 10.63 -43.18
N GLY A 37 -12.71 9.71 -43.85
CA GLY A 37 -13.04 8.54 -44.69
C GLY A 37 -11.75 7.90 -45.25
N SER A 38 -11.89 7.01 -46.25
CA SER A 38 -10.86 6.51 -47.22
C SER A 38 -9.39 6.22 -46.79
N ALA A 39 -9.13 4.93 -46.53
CA ALA A 39 -8.21 4.01 -47.24
C ALA A 39 -6.70 4.31 -47.53
N SER A 40 -5.90 3.26 -47.25
CA SER A 40 -4.78 2.73 -48.06
C SER A 40 -3.36 3.33 -47.93
N SER A 41 -2.60 2.85 -46.93
CA SER A 41 -1.16 2.48 -47.09
C SER A 41 -0.63 1.64 -45.91
N ASP A 42 -1.14 0.41 -45.74
CA ASP A 42 -0.36 -0.65 -45.07
C ASP A 42 0.86 -1.01 -45.98
N VAL A 43 2.03 -1.48 -45.52
CA VAL A 43 2.30 -2.45 -44.44
C VAL A 43 3.50 -2.07 -43.55
N ASP A 44 4.38 -1.15 -43.97
CA ASP A 44 5.68 -0.91 -43.30
C ASP A 44 5.61 -0.03 -42.02
N GLU A 45 4.50 0.67 -41.75
CA GLU A 45 4.34 1.47 -40.51
C GLU A 45 4.03 0.58 -39.27
N PHE A 46 3.74 -0.71 -39.47
CA PHE A 46 3.23 -1.60 -38.42
C PHE A 46 4.27 -1.95 -37.33
N SER A 47 5.56 -1.98 -37.68
CA SER A 47 6.65 -2.35 -36.75
C SER A 47 7.25 -1.19 -35.96
N ALA A 48 7.02 0.06 -36.36
CA ALA A 48 7.63 1.24 -35.75
C ALA A 48 6.82 1.83 -34.57
N ARG A 49 5.58 1.38 -34.35
CA ARG A 49 4.62 2.01 -33.43
C ARG A 49 4.56 1.42 -32.02
N ILE A 50 5.46 0.51 -31.63
CA ILE A 50 5.61 0.03 -30.24
C ILE A 50 6.40 1.05 -29.38
N GLY A 51 6.05 2.33 -29.54
CA GLY A 51 6.53 3.44 -28.73
C GLY A 51 5.78 3.51 -27.39
N ALA A 52 6.51 3.78 -26.31
CA ALA A 52 6.02 3.79 -24.94
C ALA A 52 4.65 4.49 -24.75
N ARG A 53 3.61 3.72 -24.37
CA ARG A 53 2.32 4.30 -23.98
C ARG A 53 2.49 5.13 -22.69
N PRO A 54 2.03 6.39 -22.65
CA PRO A 54 2.17 7.23 -21.47
C PRO A 54 1.33 6.69 -20.31
N ALA A 55 1.92 6.60 -19.12
CA ALA A 55 1.29 5.99 -17.95
C ALA A 55 0.52 7.03 -17.10
N LEU A 56 -0.78 7.21 -17.40
CA LEU A 56 -1.73 8.01 -16.61
C LEU A 56 -3.10 7.29 -16.52
N PRO A 57 -3.90 7.54 -15.48
CA PRO A 57 -3.60 7.25 -14.08
C PRO A 57 -4.47 6.06 -13.62
N SER A 58 -3.92 4.84 -13.53
CA SER A 58 -4.74 3.67 -13.16
C SER A 58 -5.27 3.78 -11.72
N SER A 59 -6.54 4.16 -11.56
CA SER A 59 -7.24 4.14 -10.28
C SER A 59 -7.56 2.69 -9.90
N ARG A 60 -6.56 2.02 -9.31
CA ARG A 60 -6.68 0.61 -8.90
C ARG A 60 -7.49 0.51 -7.63
N TYR A 61 -8.57 -0.26 -7.67
CA TYR A 61 -9.33 -0.62 -6.49
C TYR A 61 -8.48 -1.57 -5.62
N GLU A 62 -8.41 -1.32 -4.30
CA GLU A 62 -7.80 -2.21 -3.31
C GLU A 62 -8.93 -2.75 -2.41
N CYS A 63 -9.21 -4.05 -2.53
CA CYS A 63 -10.18 -4.77 -1.68
C CYS A 63 -9.43 -5.68 -0.72
N LYS A 64 -9.93 -5.78 0.51
CA LYS A 64 -9.30 -6.51 1.61
C LYS A 64 -10.31 -7.33 2.37
N TYR A 65 -9.91 -8.53 2.72
CA TYR A 65 -10.72 -9.53 3.39
C TYR A 65 -9.84 -10.20 4.46
N LEU A 66 -10.43 -10.49 5.61
CA LEU A 66 -9.79 -11.28 6.65
C LEU A 66 -10.41 -12.68 6.56
N LEU A 67 -9.63 -13.65 6.09
CA LEU A 67 -10.10 -15.02 5.90
C LEU A 67 -10.17 -15.73 7.25
N ARG A 68 -11.18 -16.60 7.42
CA ARG A 68 -11.11 -17.68 8.41
C ARG A 68 -9.99 -18.65 7.97
N PRO A 69 -9.18 -19.23 8.87
CA PRO A 69 -8.03 -20.06 8.48
C PRO A 69 -8.38 -21.19 7.49
N GLU A 70 -9.56 -21.77 7.64
CA GLU A 70 -10.08 -22.91 6.88
C GLU A 70 -10.43 -22.53 5.42
N GLN A 71 -10.75 -21.25 5.18
CA GLN A 71 -11.07 -20.75 3.84
C GLN A 71 -9.84 -20.67 2.93
N LEU A 72 -8.63 -20.55 3.49
CA LEU A 72 -7.41 -20.23 2.73
C LEU A 72 -7.13 -21.24 1.60
N ALA A 73 -7.21 -22.54 1.89
CA ALA A 73 -6.96 -23.57 0.90
C ALA A 73 -8.02 -23.60 -0.22
N GLY A 74 -9.29 -23.36 0.13
CA GLY A 74 -10.38 -23.26 -0.85
C GLY A 74 -10.23 -22.05 -1.76
N VAL A 75 -9.93 -20.87 -1.19
CA VAL A 75 -9.72 -19.63 -1.95
C VAL A 75 -8.51 -19.76 -2.89
N ARG A 76 -7.40 -20.36 -2.44
CA ARG A 76 -6.24 -20.67 -3.30
C ARG A 76 -6.62 -21.53 -4.51
N ARG A 77 -7.33 -22.65 -4.29
CA ARG A 77 -7.80 -23.53 -5.38
C ARG A 77 -8.73 -22.81 -6.34
N PHE A 78 -9.62 -21.95 -5.85
CA PHE A 78 -10.54 -21.19 -6.69
C PHE A 78 -9.80 -20.21 -7.62
N VAL A 79 -8.77 -19.51 -7.12
CA VAL A 79 -8.08 -18.48 -7.92
C VAL A 79 -7.05 -19.06 -8.89
N ALA A 80 -6.51 -20.25 -8.63
CA ALA A 80 -5.42 -20.86 -9.39
C ALA A 80 -5.60 -20.89 -10.93
N PRO A 81 -6.80 -21.16 -11.50
CA PRO A 81 -6.99 -21.13 -12.96
C PRO A 81 -6.89 -19.73 -13.60
N PHE A 82 -6.91 -18.65 -12.82
CA PHE A 82 -7.03 -17.28 -13.31
C PHE A 82 -5.74 -16.44 -13.14
N VAL A 83 -4.76 -16.92 -12.38
CA VAL A 83 -3.59 -16.13 -11.95
C VAL A 83 -2.30 -16.97 -11.95
N ALA A 84 -1.18 -16.35 -12.30
CA ALA A 84 0.16 -16.95 -12.17
C ALA A 84 0.90 -16.33 -10.96
N PRO A 85 1.86 -17.02 -10.32
CA PRO A 85 2.69 -16.44 -9.26
C PRO A 85 3.44 -15.19 -9.75
N ASP A 86 3.60 -14.17 -8.91
CA ASP A 86 4.34 -12.96 -9.27
C ASP A 86 5.86 -13.19 -9.32
N ARG A 87 6.61 -12.28 -9.95
CA ARG A 87 8.07 -12.38 -10.14
C ARG A 87 8.91 -12.58 -8.87
N TYR A 88 8.34 -12.35 -7.68
CA TYR A 88 8.98 -12.66 -6.40
C TYR A 88 8.58 -14.06 -5.95
N ALA A 89 7.29 -14.39 -5.99
CA ALA A 89 6.78 -15.73 -5.70
C ALA A 89 7.47 -16.81 -6.55
N GLN A 90 7.67 -16.59 -7.85
CA GLN A 90 8.36 -17.51 -8.77
C GLN A 90 9.79 -17.90 -8.35
N ARG A 91 10.42 -17.16 -7.42
CA ARG A 91 11.78 -17.44 -6.92
C ARG A 91 11.80 -18.44 -5.75
N HIS A 92 10.64 -18.84 -5.24
CA HIS A 92 10.49 -19.69 -4.07
C HIS A 92 9.64 -20.92 -4.42
N VAL A 93 10.09 -22.10 -3.98
CA VAL A 93 9.47 -23.41 -4.30
C VAL A 93 8.01 -23.49 -3.86
N ASP A 94 7.65 -22.84 -2.75
CA ASP A 94 6.30 -22.77 -2.18
C ASP A 94 5.53 -21.50 -2.61
N HIS A 95 6.05 -20.74 -3.58
CA HIS A 95 5.55 -19.44 -4.03
C HIS A 95 5.39 -18.39 -2.93
N THR A 96 6.05 -18.56 -1.78
CA THR A 96 5.88 -17.73 -0.58
C THR A 96 7.18 -17.00 -0.24
N TYR A 97 7.11 -15.70 0.06
CA TYR A 97 8.28 -14.90 0.42
C TYR A 97 8.04 -13.98 1.61
N PRO A 98 9.06 -13.72 2.44
CA PRO A 98 8.96 -12.75 3.53
C PRO A 98 8.90 -11.31 3.00
N VAL A 99 8.00 -10.50 3.54
CA VAL A 99 7.97 -9.06 3.33
C VAL A 99 8.24 -8.35 4.64
N VAL A 100 9.42 -7.76 4.74
CA VAL A 100 9.80 -6.94 5.90
C VAL A 100 9.50 -5.46 5.60
N SER A 101 8.98 -4.72 6.57
CA SER A 101 8.65 -3.31 6.44
C SER A 101 8.89 -2.58 7.76
N SER A 102 9.91 -1.73 7.77
CA SER A 102 10.19 -0.79 8.85
C SER A 102 9.34 0.46 8.65
N TYR A 103 8.45 0.76 9.59
CA TYR A 103 7.62 1.97 9.55
C TYR A 103 8.26 3.09 10.36
N LEU A 104 8.19 4.30 9.80
CA LEU A 104 8.64 5.53 10.46
C LEU A 104 7.42 6.38 10.83
N ASP A 105 7.43 6.94 12.03
CA ASP A 105 6.39 7.83 12.56
C ASP A 105 7.01 8.79 13.59
N SER A 106 6.30 9.84 13.97
CA SER A 106 6.71 10.78 15.02
C SER A 106 6.71 10.14 16.42
N PRO A 107 7.39 10.71 17.43
CA PRO A 107 7.43 10.14 18.78
C PRO A 107 6.05 10.01 19.46
N ASP A 108 5.09 10.85 19.07
CA ASP A 108 3.68 10.87 19.49
C ASP A 108 2.75 10.06 18.56
N LEU A 109 3.30 9.39 17.53
CA LEU A 109 2.61 8.49 16.59
C LEU A 109 1.51 9.13 15.72
N ARG A 110 1.80 10.28 15.09
CA ARG A 110 0.80 11.03 14.28
C ARG A 110 0.31 10.27 13.03
N LEU A 111 1.17 9.52 12.34
CA LEU A 111 0.78 8.76 11.14
C LEU A 111 -0.07 7.53 11.49
N HIS A 112 0.18 6.89 12.63
CA HIS A 112 -0.68 5.91 13.26
C HIS A 112 -2.04 6.51 13.58
N GLY A 113 -2.09 7.62 14.34
CA GLY A 113 -3.34 8.28 14.74
C GLY A 113 -4.22 8.64 13.55
N MET A 114 -3.66 9.28 12.52
CA MET A 114 -4.36 9.56 11.26
C MET A 114 -4.85 8.30 10.53
N THR A 115 -4.15 7.18 10.66
CA THR A 115 -4.59 5.91 10.06
C THR A 115 -5.73 5.29 10.88
N ALA A 116 -5.63 5.28 12.20
CA ALA A 116 -6.62 4.71 13.12
C ALA A 116 -7.95 5.48 13.06
N MET A 117 -7.90 6.81 13.09
CA MET A 117 -9.07 7.69 12.89
C MET A 117 -9.59 7.72 11.44
N GLY A 118 -8.90 7.03 10.51
CA GLY A 118 -9.36 6.90 9.13
C GLY A 118 -9.21 8.15 8.25
N SER A 119 -8.53 9.21 8.72
CA SER A 119 -8.41 10.55 8.12
C SER A 119 -8.33 10.53 6.59
N LYS A 120 -9.20 11.30 5.93
CA LYS A 120 -9.35 11.32 4.45
C LYS A 120 -8.02 11.61 3.74
N THR A 121 -7.24 12.50 4.33
CA THR A 121 -5.89 12.90 3.92
C THR A 121 -4.91 12.37 4.95
N ARG A 122 -3.98 11.49 4.54
CA ARG A 122 -2.97 10.85 5.42
C ARG A 122 -1.85 10.21 4.61
N PHE A 123 -0.73 9.89 5.24
CA PHE A 123 0.35 9.13 4.60
C PHE A 123 1.04 8.17 5.57
N LYS A 124 1.93 7.33 5.01
CA LYS A 124 2.82 6.44 5.75
C LYS A 124 4.21 6.48 5.15
N LEU A 125 5.22 6.56 6.01
CA LEU A 125 6.62 6.43 5.67
C LEU A 125 7.09 5.01 6.03
N ARG A 126 7.78 4.34 5.10
CA ARG A 126 8.38 3.03 5.36
C ARG A 126 9.57 2.73 4.46
N VAL A 127 10.46 1.87 4.95
CA VAL A 127 11.44 1.16 4.11
C VAL A 127 11.07 -0.33 4.12
N ARG A 128 11.07 -0.97 2.95
CA ARG A 128 10.60 -2.33 2.72
C ARG A 128 11.62 -3.17 1.96
N THR A 129 11.84 -4.39 2.40
CA THR A 129 12.60 -5.42 1.66
C THR A 129 11.69 -6.60 1.30
N TYR A 130 12.17 -7.44 0.39
CA TYR A 130 11.53 -8.69 -0.03
C TYR A 130 12.59 -9.79 0.14
N GLY A 131 12.55 -10.49 1.27
CA GLY A 131 13.68 -11.29 1.77
C GLY A 131 13.85 -11.19 3.29
N ASP A 132 14.40 -12.25 3.90
CA ASP A 132 14.71 -12.29 5.34
C ASP A 132 16.10 -11.69 5.66
N ALA A 133 16.99 -11.62 4.67
CA ALA A 133 18.33 -11.09 4.82
C ALA A 133 18.44 -9.64 4.32
N PHE A 134 19.29 -8.86 4.98
CA PHE A 134 19.79 -7.62 4.44
C PHE A 134 21.14 -7.91 3.75
N PRO A 135 21.39 -7.43 2.51
CA PRO A 135 20.64 -6.42 1.78
C PRO A 135 20.01 -6.93 0.46
N ASP A 136 18.85 -7.57 0.53
CA ASP A 136 17.93 -7.56 -0.61
C ASP A 136 17.52 -6.12 -0.95
N THR A 137 17.17 -5.85 -2.23
CA THR A 137 16.83 -4.49 -2.71
C THR A 137 15.77 -3.85 -1.82
N ALA A 138 16.19 -2.81 -1.10
CA ALA A 138 15.31 -2.06 -0.22
C ALA A 138 14.51 -1.04 -1.02
N PHE A 139 13.31 -0.73 -0.55
CA PHE A 139 12.44 0.27 -1.14
C PHE A 139 12.00 1.26 -0.07
N LEU A 140 12.46 2.50 -0.20
CA LEU A 140 11.85 3.65 0.45
C LEU A 140 10.48 3.88 -0.20
N GLU A 141 9.43 4.03 0.61
CA GLU A 141 8.07 4.24 0.12
C GLU A 141 7.30 5.29 0.93
N ILE A 142 6.63 6.22 0.23
CA ILE A 142 5.62 7.11 0.80
C ILE A 142 4.25 6.66 0.26
N LYS A 143 3.42 5.99 1.09
CA LYS A 143 2.04 5.63 0.71
C LYS A 143 1.09 6.71 1.21
N LYS A 144 0.65 7.58 0.31
CA LYS A 144 -0.31 8.68 0.56
C LYS A 144 -1.73 8.21 0.29
N ARG A 145 -2.71 8.80 0.97
CA ARG A 145 -4.13 8.71 0.64
C ARG A 145 -4.76 10.10 0.77
N TYR A 146 -5.52 10.51 -0.25
CA TYR A 146 -6.21 11.79 -0.31
C TYR A 146 -7.64 11.57 -0.81
N ASN A 147 -8.64 11.87 0.01
CA ASN A 147 -10.08 11.72 -0.30
C ASN A 147 -10.46 10.36 -0.96
N GLY A 148 -9.77 9.29 -0.57
CA GLY A 148 -9.97 7.94 -1.10
C GLY A 148 -8.88 7.47 -2.07
N ILE A 149 -8.36 8.38 -2.91
CA ILE A 149 -7.28 8.16 -3.89
C ILE A 149 -6.01 7.74 -3.15
N VAL A 150 -5.32 6.70 -3.64
CA VAL A 150 -4.07 6.20 -3.08
C VAL A 150 -2.93 6.50 -4.05
N LEU A 151 -1.92 7.23 -3.57
CA LEU A 151 -0.68 7.50 -4.32
C LEU A 151 0.49 6.80 -3.62
N LYS A 152 1.47 6.36 -4.40
CA LYS A 152 2.64 5.66 -3.87
C LYS A 152 3.90 6.11 -4.59
N ASP A 153 4.69 6.91 -3.89
CA ASP A 153 6.06 7.20 -4.30
C ASP A 153 6.97 6.07 -3.78
N ARG A 154 7.87 5.55 -4.60
CA ARG A 154 8.89 4.57 -4.17
C ARG A 154 10.19 4.71 -4.95
N VAL A 155 11.29 4.41 -4.28
CA VAL A 155 12.64 4.35 -4.88
C VAL A 155 13.33 3.08 -4.39
N ALA A 156 14.07 2.41 -5.27
CA ALA A 156 14.96 1.31 -4.91
C ALA A 156 16.25 1.89 -4.32
N LEU A 157 16.78 1.28 -3.27
CA LEU A 157 17.98 1.74 -2.58
C LEU A 157 18.99 0.59 -2.44
N ASP A 158 20.27 0.96 -2.48
CA ASP A 158 21.36 0.07 -2.08
C ASP A 158 21.34 -0.20 -0.57
N ALA A 159 22.16 -1.18 -0.17
CA ALA A 159 22.34 -1.60 1.22
C ALA A 159 22.68 -0.42 2.15
N ALA A 160 23.77 0.29 1.86
CA ALA A 160 24.29 1.34 2.74
C ALA A 160 23.26 2.46 2.95
N SER A 161 22.60 2.85 1.87
CA SER A 161 21.57 3.89 1.83
C SER A 161 20.33 3.51 2.65
N ALA A 162 19.88 2.25 2.51
CA ALA A 162 18.76 1.73 3.28
C ALA A 162 19.08 1.61 4.77
N ALA A 163 20.33 1.25 5.11
CA ALA A 163 20.80 1.22 6.49
C ALA A 163 20.83 2.63 7.09
N GLU A 164 21.42 3.61 6.40
CA GLU A 164 21.52 5.00 6.87
C GLU A 164 20.15 5.65 7.13
N LEU A 165 19.14 5.33 6.32
CA LEU A 165 17.74 5.73 6.55
C LEU A 165 17.07 5.04 7.73
N LEU A 166 17.51 3.83 8.09
CA LEU A 166 16.94 3.01 9.17
C LEU A 166 17.68 3.15 10.50
N ALA A 167 18.71 4.00 10.55
CA ALA A 167 19.31 4.51 11.77
C ALA A 167 18.31 5.35 12.59
N VAL A 168 18.68 5.65 13.84
CA VAL A 168 17.93 6.42 14.86
C VAL A 168 17.03 7.53 14.31
N ARG A 169 17.65 8.35 13.44
CA ARG A 169 17.11 9.49 12.76
C ARG A 169 17.69 9.40 11.35
N PRO A 170 16.89 9.50 10.29
CA PRO A 170 17.41 9.50 8.91
C PRO A 170 18.40 10.65 8.72
N ARG A 171 19.68 10.32 8.56
CA ARG A 171 20.80 11.29 8.48
C ARG A 171 21.49 11.35 7.12
N VAL A 172 20.87 10.75 6.09
CA VAL A 172 21.39 10.69 4.73
C VAL A 172 21.88 12.05 4.24
N ALA A 173 23.18 12.12 3.96
CA ALA A 173 23.77 13.22 3.22
C ALA A 173 23.20 13.22 1.80
N LEU A 174 22.31 14.17 1.52
CA LEU A 174 21.63 14.32 0.22
C LEU A 174 22.63 14.38 -0.94
N ASN A 175 23.79 14.99 -0.73
CA ASN A 175 24.87 15.09 -1.72
C ASN A 175 25.51 13.74 -2.07
N GLY A 176 25.47 12.76 -1.14
CA GLY A 176 25.98 11.41 -1.36
C GLY A 176 24.98 10.51 -2.11
N LEU A 177 23.69 10.59 -1.74
CA LEU A 177 22.64 9.79 -2.37
C LEU A 177 22.16 10.36 -3.71
N GLY A 178 22.02 11.69 -3.81
CA GLY A 178 21.58 12.38 -5.03
C GLY A 178 22.57 12.27 -6.19
N ARG A 179 23.86 11.96 -5.92
CA ARG A 179 24.83 11.61 -6.97
C ARG A 179 24.69 10.17 -7.49
N ARG A 180 23.88 9.33 -6.83
CA ARG A 180 23.63 7.92 -7.18
C ARG A 180 22.24 7.67 -7.77
N LEU A 181 21.40 8.70 -7.83
CA LEU A 181 19.99 8.62 -8.21
C LEU A 181 19.65 9.69 -9.26
N ASP A 182 18.83 9.33 -10.23
CA ASP A 182 18.36 10.21 -11.29
C ASP A 182 17.07 10.97 -10.89
N GLY A 183 16.78 12.07 -11.61
CA GLY A 183 15.76 13.09 -11.28
C GLY A 183 14.63 12.68 -10.32
N ARG A 184 13.61 11.95 -10.83
CA ARG A 184 12.44 11.55 -10.01
C ARG A 184 12.78 10.68 -8.79
N ALA A 185 13.85 9.89 -8.84
CA ALA A 185 14.24 9.09 -7.68
C ALA A 185 14.78 10.00 -6.57
N THR A 186 15.59 10.99 -6.93
CA THR A 186 16.09 12.03 -6.03
C THR A 186 14.93 12.79 -5.35
N ASP A 187 13.92 13.24 -6.09
CA ASP A 187 12.75 13.95 -5.53
C ASP A 187 11.99 13.16 -4.46
N VAL A 188 11.83 11.85 -4.67
CA VAL A 188 11.13 10.97 -3.73
C VAL A 188 11.92 10.80 -2.43
N VAL A 189 13.26 10.73 -2.51
CA VAL A 189 14.12 10.71 -1.32
C VAL A 189 14.07 12.05 -0.60
N TYR A 190 14.28 13.16 -1.30
CA TYR A 190 14.23 14.51 -0.71
C TYR A 190 12.92 14.72 0.04
N ARG A 191 11.79 14.38 -0.59
CA ARG A 191 10.46 14.47 0.01
C ARG A 191 10.29 13.54 1.22
N PHE A 192 10.80 12.30 1.17
CA PHE A 192 10.76 11.39 2.32
C PHE A 192 11.57 11.92 3.50
N LEU A 193 12.80 12.40 3.27
CA LEU A 193 13.65 12.97 4.30
C LEU A 193 13.08 14.26 4.88
N THR A 194 12.49 15.12 4.06
CA THR A 194 11.77 16.32 4.52
C THR A 194 10.58 15.96 5.41
N LEU A 195 9.75 15.00 5.00
CA LEU A 195 8.65 14.49 5.85
C LEU A 195 9.17 13.87 7.15
N CYS A 196 10.33 13.19 7.14
CA CYS A 196 10.95 12.69 8.36
C CYS A 196 11.41 13.84 9.28
N ARG A 197 12.08 14.86 8.76
CA ARG A 197 12.53 16.02 9.56
C ARG A 197 11.37 16.78 10.18
N LEU A 198 10.32 17.06 9.41
CA LEU A 198 9.14 17.83 9.85
C LEU A 198 8.28 17.10 10.90
N LEU A 199 8.41 15.78 11.00
CA LEU A 199 7.74 14.94 12.01
C LEU A 199 8.65 14.52 13.17
N ASP A 200 9.95 14.83 13.11
CA ASP A 200 11.01 14.07 13.80
C ASP A 200 10.78 12.55 13.72
N ALA A 201 10.40 12.06 12.53
CA ALA A 201 10.00 10.67 12.34
C ALA A 201 11.19 9.71 12.51
N ARG A 202 10.99 8.71 13.36
CA ARG A 202 11.98 7.68 13.69
C ARG A 202 11.40 6.31 13.37
N ARG A 203 12.26 5.29 13.27
CA ARG A 203 11.85 3.90 13.04
C ARG A 203 11.13 3.35 14.28
N VAL A 204 9.80 3.30 14.25
CA VAL A 204 8.96 2.91 15.40
C VAL A 204 8.82 1.39 15.53
N ILE A 205 8.55 0.71 14.41
CA ILE A 205 8.22 -0.72 14.42
C ILE A 205 8.69 -1.38 13.12
N VAL A 206 9.23 -2.59 13.25
CA VAL A 206 9.52 -3.48 12.11
C VAL A 206 8.40 -4.49 12.03
N MET A 207 7.91 -4.73 10.83
CA MET A 207 6.86 -5.72 10.56
C MET A 207 7.38 -6.77 9.58
N ARG A 208 7.05 -8.03 9.80
CA ARG A 208 7.32 -9.16 8.91
C ARG A 208 6.02 -9.92 8.67
N TYR A 209 5.85 -10.47 7.48
CA TYR A 209 4.78 -11.40 7.17
C TYR A 209 5.18 -12.22 5.95
N MET A 210 4.67 -13.45 5.87
CA MET A 210 4.86 -14.29 4.69
C MET A 210 3.80 -13.93 3.65
N ARG A 211 4.20 -13.83 2.39
CA ARG A 211 3.35 -13.41 1.28
C ARG A 211 3.39 -14.42 0.15
N GLU A 212 2.22 -14.84 -0.29
CA GLU A 212 2.01 -15.33 -1.65
C GLU A 212 1.44 -14.19 -2.48
N ALA A 213 1.89 -14.07 -3.72
CA ALA A 213 1.39 -13.06 -4.65
C ALA A 213 1.19 -13.66 -6.03
N TYR A 214 0.06 -13.30 -6.64
CA TYR A 214 -0.32 -13.77 -7.97
C TYR A 214 -0.84 -12.61 -8.82
N GLU A 215 -0.60 -12.68 -10.12
CA GLU A 215 -1.03 -11.70 -11.11
C GLU A 215 -1.75 -12.37 -12.29
N SER A 216 -2.76 -11.71 -12.82
CA SER A 216 -3.42 -12.02 -14.09
C SER A 216 -3.14 -10.88 -15.05
N HIS A 217 -2.60 -11.21 -16.22
CA HIS A 217 -2.17 -10.23 -17.24
C HIS A 217 -3.14 -10.13 -18.43
N GLY A 218 -4.36 -10.68 -18.30
CA GLY A 218 -5.41 -10.57 -19.31
C GLY A 218 -6.05 -9.18 -19.39
N ILE A 219 -7.15 -9.09 -20.15
CA ILE A 219 -7.87 -7.83 -20.47
C ILE A 219 -8.29 -7.04 -19.20
N GLU A 220 -8.63 -7.74 -18.11
CA GLU A 220 -8.92 -7.13 -16.80
C GLU A 220 -7.81 -7.53 -15.79
N PRO A 221 -6.67 -6.82 -15.70
CA PRO A 221 -5.56 -7.23 -14.84
C PRO A 221 -5.93 -7.26 -13.36
N VAL A 222 -5.64 -8.39 -12.71
CA VAL A 222 -5.85 -8.57 -11.27
C VAL A 222 -4.54 -8.94 -10.59
N ARG A 223 -4.29 -8.36 -9.41
CA ARG A 223 -3.25 -8.82 -8.48
C ARG A 223 -3.90 -9.31 -7.19
N ILE A 224 -3.62 -10.55 -6.81
CA ILE A 224 -4.03 -11.15 -5.54
C ILE A 224 -2.80 -11.30 -4.65
N THR A 225 -2.93 -11.04 -3.35
CA THR A 225 -1.92 -11.47 -2.37
C THR A 225 -2.56 -12.04 -1.12
N PHE A 226 -2.00 -13.14 -0.61
CA PHE A 226 -2.29 -13.68 0.71
C PHE A 226 -1.14 -13.29 1.63
N ASP A 227 -1.44 -12.61 2.73
CA ASP A 227 -0.46 -12.30 3.77
C ASP A 227 -0.76 -13.12 5.03
N THR A 228 0.19 -13.96 5.43
CA THR A 228 0.11 -14.86 6.59
C THR A 228 1.24 -14.58 7.59
N ALA A 229 1.20 -15.23 8.76
CA ALA A 229 2.24 -15.14 9.80
C ALA A 229 2.70 -13.69 10.09
N LEU A 230 1.75 -12.79 10.36
CA LEU A 230 2.05 -11.39 10.66
C LEU A 230 2.80 -11.29 12.00
N GLU A 231 3.97 -10.67 11.96
CA GLU A 231 4.90 -10.50 13.07
C GLU A 231 5.34 -9.03 13.15
N TYR A 232 5.74 -8.61 14.35
CA TYR A 232 6.33 -7.30 14.58
C TYR A 232 7.41 -7.32 15.64
N ALA A 233 8.28 -6.31 15.60
CA ALA A 233 9.24 -6.03 16.65
C ALA A 233 9.32 -4.51 16.86
N VAL A 234 9.32 -4.09 18.13
CA VAL A 234 9.60 -2.70 18.51
C VAL A 234 11.09 -2.56 18.72
N LEU A 235 11.68 -1.49 18.19
CA LEU A 235 13.10 -1.21 18.35
C LEU A 235 13.29 -0.34 19.59
N GLY A 236 13.52 -1.00 20.74
CA GLY A 236 13.72 -0.33 22.02
C GLY A 236 14.98 0.55 22.09
N ARG A 237 15.88 0.49 21.10
CA ARG A 237 17.04 1.39 21.01
C ARG A 237 17.33 1.91 19.59
N PRO A 238 17.74 3.19 19.48
CA PRO A 238 18.30 3.86 18.31
C PRO A 238 19.12 3.04 17.28
N SER A 239 20.03 2.18 17.72
CA SER A 239 21.19 1.74 16.92
C SER A 239 21.01 0.43 16.13
N ALA A 240 19.85 -0.23 16.20
CA ALA A 240 19.67 -1.54 15.58
C ALA A 240 19.37 -1.46 14.07
N LEU A 241 20.43 -1.27 13.26
CA LEU A 241 20.42 -1.69 11.84
C LEU A 241 20.20 -3.21 11.69
N VAL A 242 20.56 -3.96 12.74
CA VAL A 242 20.39 -5.40 12.89
C VAL A 242 18.91 -5.80 12.80
N ALA A 243 18.64 -6.94 12.14
CA ALA A 243 17.34 -7.59 12.20
C ALA A 243 16.90 -7.80 13.67
N PRO A 244 15.61 -7.61 14.01
CA PRO A 244 15.17 -7.73 15.39
C PRO A 244 15.34 -9.16 15.90
N ARG A 245 16.11 -9.33 16.98
CA ARG A 245 16.40 -10.64 17.60
C ARG A 245 15.17 -11.37 18.16
N ARG A 246 14.05 -10.67 18.33
CA ARG A 246 12.79 -11.25 18.85
C ARG A 246 11.59 -10.66 18.11
N TRP A 247 10.90 -11.51 17.38
CA TRP A 247 9.60 -11.20 16.79
C TRP A 247 8.47 -11.49 17.77
N VAL A 248 7.38 -10.73 17.66
CA VAL A 248 6.11 -10.93 18.36
C VAL A 248 5.05 -11.18 17.30
N ARG A 249 4.35 -12.32 17.36
CA ARG A 249 3.26 -12.63 16.44
C ARG A 249 2.08 -11.68 16.71
N ALA A 250 1.63 -10.98 15.67
CA ALA A 250 0.46 -10.11 15.76
C ALA A 250 -0.80 -10.96 15.90
N ARG A 251 -1.65 -10.61 16.86
CA ARG A 251 -2.99 -11.20 17.00
C ARG A 251 -3.86 -10.71 15.86
N LEU A 252 -4.12 -11.59 14.90
CA LEU A 252 -4.98 -11.37 13.75
C LEU A 252 -5.76 -12.67 13.51
N ALA A 253 -7.07 -12.58 13.27
CA ALA A 253 -7.95 -13.77 13.27
C ALA A 253 -7.69 -14.77 12.13
N GLY A 254 -6.90 -14.39 11.12
CA GLY A 254 -6.52 -15.27 10.03
C GLY A 254 -5.74 -14.56 8.92
N PRO A 255 -5.56 -15.22 7.76
CA PRO A 255 -4.87 -14.67 6.59
C PRO A 255 -5.53 -13.39 6.05
N VAL A 256 -4.72 -12.47 5.53
CA VAL A 256 -5.24 -11.28 4.83
C VAL A 256 -5.20 -11.52 3.33
N LEU A 257 -6.37 -11.60 2.71
CA LEU A 257 -6.52 -11.55 1.26
C LEU A 257 -6.64 -10.10 0.82
N GLU A 258 -5.75 -9.67 -0.09
CA GLU A 258 -5.78 -8.37 -0.76
C GLU A 258 -5.97 -8.61 -2.27
N ILE A 259 -7.04 -8.07 -2.85
CA ILE A 259 -7.34 -8.16 -4.30
C ILE A 259 -7.28 -6.75 -4.89
N LYS A 260 -6.57 -6.60 -6.01
CA LYS A 260 -6.45 -5.36 -6.75
C LYS A 260 -6.82 -5.54 -8.21
N PHE A 261 -7.57 -4.60 -8.76
CA PHE A 261 -7.99 -4.57 -10.16
C PHE A 261 -8.18 -3.13 -10.63
N THR A 262 -8.16 -2.92 -11.94
CA THR A 262 -8.42 -1.63 -12.60
C THR A 262 -9.90 -1.54 -12.98
N GLU A 263 -10.53 -0.37 -12.82
CA GLU A 263 -11.90 -0.04 -13.26
C GLU A 263 -13.03 -0.94 -12.74
N ARG A 264 -13.14 -2.19 -13.22
CA ARG A 264 -14.21 -3.13 -12.89
C ARG A 264 -13.64 -4.40 -12.25
N SER A 265 -14.35 -4.92 -11.24
CA SER A 265 -14.00 -6.21 -10.64
C SER A 265 -14.42 -7.34 -11.58
N PRO A 266 -13.52 -8.27 -11.98
CA PRO A 266 -13.86 -9.35 -12.91
C PRO A 266 -14.95 -10.29 -12.41
N GLY A 267 -15.59 -11.00 -13.34
CA GLY A 267 -16.67 -11.95 -13.04
C GLY A 267 -16.29 -12.99 -11.98
N TRP A 268 -15.15 -13.63 -12.16
CA TRP A 268 -14.61 -14.64 -11.23
C TRP A 268 -14.23 -14.06 -9.86
N VAL A 269 -13.80 -12.80 -9.77
CA VAL A 269 -13.57 -12.12 -8.47
C VAL A 269 -14.88 -11.91 -7.71
N ARG A 270 -15.95 -11.53 -8.41
CA ARG A 270 -17.30 -11.40 -7.80
C ARG A 270 -17.84 -12.76 -7.37
N GLN A 271 -17.59 -13.81 -8.14
CA GLN A 271 -17.94 -15.18 -7.78
C GLN A 271 -17.15 -15.64 -6.54
N LEU A 272 -15.83 -15.43 -6.49
CA LEU A 272 -14.99 -15.73 -5.32
C LEU A 272 -15.56 -15.10 -4.04
N VAL A 273 -15.89 -13.80 -4.08
CA VAL A 273 -16.43 -13.07 -2.93
C VAL A 273 -17.77 -13.64 -2.46
N ARG A 274 -18.62 -14.13 -3.39
CA ARG A 274 -19.89 -14.77 -3.06
C ARG A 274 -19.69 -16.19 -2.51
N THR A 275 -18.91 -17.02 -3.20
CA THR A 275 -18.68 -18.44 -2.87
C THR A 275 -18.04 -18.63 -1.49
N PHE A 276 -17.16 -17.72 -1.08
CA PHE A 276 -16.50 -17.77 0.23
C PHE A 276 -17.05 -16.75 1.25
N GLU A 277 -18.17 -16.09 0.95
CA GLU A 277 -18.83 -15.11 1.85
C GLU A 277 -17.85 -14.05 2.39
N LEU A 278 -17.07 -13.44 1.48
CA LEU A 278 -15.92 -12.63 1.87
C LEU A 278 -16.32 -11.20 2.28
N ASP A 279 -16.34 -10.96 3.59
CA ASP A 279 -16.54 -9.64 4.19
C ASP A 279 -15.41 -8.65 3.85
N ARG A 280 -15.71 -7.67 3.00
CA ARG A 280 -14.78 -6.58 2.70
C ARG A 280 -14.56 -5.71 3.94
N ARG A 281 -13.31 -5.59 4.41
CA ARG A 281 -12.94 -4.79 5.58
C ARG A 281 -11.55 -4.16 5.47
N SER A 282 -11.30 -3.13 6.26
CA SER A 282 -9.96 -2.58 6.42
C SER A 282 -9.10 -3.51 7.28
N VAL A 283 -7.90 -3.86 6.81
CA VAL A 283 -6.90 -4.59 7.62
C VAL A 283 -5.62 -3.76 7.70
N PRO A 284 -5.56 -2.76 8.61
CA PRO A 284 -4.48 -1.78 8.66
C PRO A 284 -3.29 -2.32 9.45
N LYS A 285 -2.60 -3.35 8.95
CA LYS A 285 -1.49 -4.08 9.61
C LYS A 285 -0.63 -3.22 10.57
N TYR A 286 -0.14 -2.07 10.12
CA TYR A 286 0.64 -1.11 10.94
C TYR A 286 -0.07 -0.69 12.25
N VAL A 287 -1.33 -0.27 12.17
CA VAL A 287 -2.14 0.12 13.34
C VAL A 287 -2.31 -1.09 14.25
N THR A 288 -2.69 -2.25 13.69
CA THR A 288 -2.84 -3.51 14.45
C THR A 288 -1.59 -3.88 15.26
N CYS A 289 -0.39 -3.76 14.68
CA CYS A 289 0.85 -4.07 15.41
C CYS A 289 1.26 -2.99 16.41
N VAL A 290 1.04 -1.71 16.11
CA VAL A 290 1.31 -0.60 17.05
C VAL A 290 0.36 -0.66 18.25
N ASP A 291 -0.94 -0.86 18.04
CA ASP A 291 -1.93 -0.98 19.11
C ASP A 291 -1.57 -2.11 20.08
N GLN A 292 -1.14 -3.27 19.55
CA GLN A 292 -0.70 -4.41 20.35
C GLN A 292 0.63 -4.15 21.06
N ALA A 293 1.55 -3.40 20.45
CA ALA A 293 2.81 -3.00 21.08
C ALA A 293 2.56 -2.02 22.25
N LEU A 294 1.67 -1.05 22.08
CA LEU A 294 1.24 -0.11 23.13
C LEU A 294 0.52 -0.84 24.26
N ALA A 295 -0.46 -1.68 23.94
CA ALA A 295 -1.24 -2.45 24.93
C ALA A 295 -0.41 -3.48 25.72
N THR A 296 0.80 -3.81 25.26
CA THR A 296 1.74 -4.70 25.97
C THR A 296 2.95 -3.96 26.56
N GLY A 297 2.94 -2.63 26.57
CA GLY A 297 4.04 -1.80 27.10
C GLY A 297 5.36 -1.92 26.31
N ARG A 298 5.35 -2.58 25.15
CA ARG A 298 6.54 -2.79 24.30
C ARG A 298 6.91 -1.55 23.51
N LEU A 299 5.94 -0.68 23.27
CA LEU A 299 6.11 0.65 22.69
C LEU A 299 5.53 1.67 23.67
N VAL A 300 6.19 2.82 23.78
CA VAL A 300 5.76 3.96 24.61
C VAL A 300 5.72 5.19 23.70
N THR A 301 4.66 5.98 23.79
CA THR A 301 4.54 7.26 23.04
C THR A 301 5.12 8.40 23.86
N ASP A 302 5.95 9.25 23.24
CA ASP A 302 6.34 10.51 23.85
C ASP A 302 5.35 11.60 23.47
N ARG A 303 4.33 11.79 24.32
CA ARG A 303 3.34 12.87 24.16
C ARG A 303 3.85 14.25 24.58
N ARG A 304 5.04 14.34 25.20
CA ARG A 304 5.67 15.62 25.57
C ARG A 304 6.49 16.18 24.42
N ALA A 305 7.02 15.33 23.54
CA ALA A 305 7.60 15.68 22.25
C ALA A 305 6.57 16.13 21.18
N ALA A 306 5.42 16.69 21.60
CA ALA A 306 4.43 17.24 20.70
C ALA A 306 5.02 18.44 19.95
N HIS A 307 5.45 18.21 18.71
CA HIS A 307 5.96 19.25 17.82
C HIS A 307 4.86 20.32 17.58
N PRO A 308 5.22 21.59 17.29
CA PRO A 308 4.27 22.59 16.79
C PRO A 308 3.40 22.02 15.67
N LEU A 309 2.17 22.55 15.53
CA LEU A 309 1.11 22.05 14.67
C LEU A 309 1.48 22.07 13.17
N VAL A 310 2.36 21.17 12.75
CA VAL A 310 2.66 20.94 11.33
C VAL A 310 1.38 20.38 10.71
N ASP A 311 0.77 21.14 9.80
CA ASP A 311 -0.41 20.69 9.07
C ASP A 311 -0.03 19.54 8.13
N LEU A 312 -0.40 18.33 8.53
CA LEU A 312 -0.12 17.11 7.78
C LEU A 312 -0.97 17.00 6.50
N ALA A 313 -2.02 17.82 6.34
CA ALA A 313 -2.71 17.97 5.08
C ALA A 313 -1.89 18.87 4.12
N GLY A 314 -1.42 20.02 4.59
CA GLY A 314 -0.51 20.93 3.88
C GLY A 314 0.79 20.26 3.42
N LEU A 315 1.38 19.37 4.22
CA LEU A 315 2.55 18.58 3.82
C LEU A 315 2.31 17.69 2.59
N LEU A 316 1.05 17.34 2.31
CA LEU A 316 0.69 16.52 1.15
C LEU A 316 0.36 17.35 -0.09
N SER A 317 0.05 18.63 0.04
CA SER A 317 -0.16 19.56 -1.09
C SER A 317 1.13 20.18 -1.63
N LEU A 318 2.22 20.25 -0.84
CA LEU A 318 3.55 20.72 -1.28
C LEU A 318 4.15 19.94 -2.47
N GLY A 319 3.55 18.82 -2.88
CA GLY A 319 3.96 18.04 -4.04
C GLY A 319 3.21 18.37 -5.34
N ARG A 320 2.55 19.53 -5.46
CA ARG A 320 1.85 19.98 -6.68
C ARG A 320 2.50 21.18 -7.40
N SER A 321 3.59 21.73 -6.86
CA SER A 321 4.18 23.00 -7.34
C SER A 321 5.38 22.85 -8.28
N PHE A 322 5.59 21.64 -8.83
CA PHE A 322 6.67 21.32 -9.78
C PHE A 322 6.10 20.48 -10.94
N ASP A 323 5.10 21.04 -11.60
CA ASP A 323 4.77 20.81 -13.01
C ASP A 323 4.28 22.20 -13.48
N GLY A 324 5.04 22.82 -14.39
CA GLY A 324 4.76 24.16 -14.95
C GLY A 324 3.86 24.11 -16.18
#